data_AF-A0A4R5Q8Z3-F1
#
_entry.id   AF-A0A4R5Q8Z3-F1
#
_cell.length_a   1.000
_cell.length_b   1.000
_cell.length_c   1.000
_cell.angle_alpha   90.00
_cell.angle_beta   90.00
_cell.angle_gamma   90.00
#
_symmetry.space_group_name_H-M   'P 1'
#
loop_
_entity.id
_entity.type
_entity.pdbx_description
1 polymer ?
#
loop_
_entity_poly.entity_id
_entity_poly.type
_entity_poly.pdbx_seq_one_letter_code
_entity_poly.pdbx_strand_id
1 'polypeptide(L)'
;MSPAAEAARARLRADHPSHRRYTPKRAWAPLTDAEWAALLPHLKVVATGEGRPLRDARQRLDGIFRVAVSGRPWHTLPADYGKPDTVSRHFRRLARMGLWMRLVGACASPAAPPALRRIEYFICRAARRAMRILGLDAAVMAEKLGLLTAMPVLPVYLARPLFFEQVRASMVTMMREYRSCPLRLPMAELRDWLRLQRHFAGKPWHRRWAPP
;
A
#
# COMPACT_ATOMS: atom_id res chain seq x y z
N MET A 1 -36.61 10.48 4.54
CA MET A 1 -35.30 9.88 4.89
C MET A 1 -34.82 10.48 6.22
N SER A 2 -34.22 9.71 7.12
CA SER A 2 -33.83 10.22 8.46
C SER A 2 -32.71 11.27 8.37
N PRO A 3 -32.77 12.37 9.15
CA PRO A 3 -31.73 13.41 9.17
C PRO A 3 -30.33 12.87 9.53
N ALA A 4 -30.25 11.78 10.30
CA ALA A 4 -28.98 11.09 10.59
C ALA A 4 -28.36 10.43 9.35
N ALA A 5 -29.20 9.88 8.45
CA ALA A 5 -28.75 9.26 7.20
C ALA A 5 -28.29 10.32 6.19
N GLU A 6 -28.88 11.51 6.22
CA GLU A 6 -28.50 12.65 5.38
C GLU A 6 -27.20 13.31 5.86
N ALA A 7 -27.02 13.49 7.16
CA ALA A 7 -25.77 13.93 7.76
C ALA A 7 -24.62 12.92 7.50
N ALA A 8 -24.91 11.61 7.58
CA ALA A 8 -23.95 10.57 7.22
C ALA A 8 -23.59 10.64 5.72
N ARG A 9 -24.58 10.83 4.82
CA ARG A 9 -24.34 11.01 3.38
C ARG A 9 -23.55 12.29 3.07
N ALA A 10 -23.81 13.39 3.77
CA ALA A 10 -23.08 14.65 3.63
C ALA A 10 -21.62 14.51 4.06
N ARG A 11 -21.34 13.85 5.20
CA ARG A 11 -19.98 13.49 5.64
C ARG A 11 -19.29 12.59 4.61
N LEU A 12 -20.00 11.59 4.09
CA LEU A 12 -19.49 10.69 3.04
C LEU A 12 -19.22 11.40 1.70
N ARG A 13 -19.88 12.53 1.40
CA ARG A 13 -19.61 13.37 0.20
C ARG A 13 -18.46 14.35 0.45
N ALA A 14 -18.39 14.96 1.64
CA ALA A 14 -17.29 15.84 2.05
C ALA A 14 -15.94 15.08 2.14
N ASP A 15 -15.96 13.83 2.60
CA ASP A 15 -14.80 12.92 2.61
C ASP A 15 -14.50 12.30 1.23
N HIS A 16 -15.26 12.63 0.17
CA HIS A 16 -14.98 12.15 -1.18
C HIS A 16 -13.90 13.04 -1.79
N PRO A 17 -12.63 12.62 -1.77
CA PRO A 17 -11.55 13.45 -2.25
C PRO A 17 -11.61 13.52 -3.78
N SER A 18 -11.94 14.70 -4.32
CA SER A 18 -11.90 14.99 -5.76
C SER A 18 -10.49 14.81 -6.36
N HIS A 19 -9.46 14.70 -5.52
CA HIS A 19 -8.08 14.40 -5.90
C HIS A 19 -7.78 12.92 -6.15
N ARG A 20 -8.78 12.02 -6.07
CA ARG A 20 -8.60 10.61 -6.38
C ARG A 20 -8.21 10.42 -7.85
N ARG A 21 -7.09 9.75 -8.09
CA ARG A 21 -6.62 9.43 -9.43
C ARG A 21 -5.99 8.06 -9.53
N TYR A 22 -6.09 7.48 -10.72
CA TYR A 22 -5.21 6.40 -11.14
C TYR A 22 -3.94 7.01 -11.71
N THR A 23 -2.80 6.38 -11.39
CA THR A 23 -1.52 6.80 -11.92
C THR A 23 -1.40 6.29 -13.36
N PRO A 24 -0.94 7.12 -14.32
CA PRO A 24 -0.73 6.66 -15.69
C PRO A 24 0.24 5.46 -15.71
N LYS A 25 -0.12 4.43 -16.47
CA LYS A 25 0.69 3.21 -16.59
C LYS A 25 1.99 3.55 -17.30
N ARG A 26 3.11 3.20 -16.67
CA ARG A 26 4.46 3.30 -17.25
C ARG A 26 5.05 1.91 -17.40
N ALA A 27 5.57 1.59 -18.58
CA ALA A 27 6.34 0.36 -18.78
C ALA A 27 7.60 0.39 -17.91
N TRP A 28 8.01 -0.78 -17.41
CA TRP A 28 9.21 -0.81 -16.58
C TRP A 28 10.45 -0.42 -17.40
N ALA A 29 11.25 0.49 -16.84
CA ALA A 29 12.59 0.84 -17.29
C ALA A 29 13.42 1.14 -16.03
N PRO A 30 14.75 0.96 -16.07
CA PRO A 30 15.64 1.41 -14.99
C PRO A 30 15.41 2.89 -14.69
N LEU A 31 15.53 3.26 -13.41
CA LEU A 31 15.37 4.65 -13.00
C LEU A 31 16.43 5.53 -13.66
N THR A 32 16.08 6.74 -14.06
CA THR A 32 17.06 7.76 -14.47
C THR A 32 17.78 8.35 -13.25
N ASP A 33 18.89 9.05 -13.47
CA ASP A 33 19.64 9.68 -12.35
C ASP A 33 18.79 10.70 -11.60
N ALA A 34 17.95 11.46 -12.32
CA ALA A 34 17.02 12.41 -11.71
C ALA A 34 15.92 11.72 -10.89
N GLU A 35 15.39 10.59 -11.36
CA GLU A 35 14.40 9.79 -10.63
C GLU A 35 15.02 9.15 -9.38
N TRP A 36 16.24 8.65 -9.51
CA TRP A 36 17.00 8.12 -8.39
C TRP A 36 17.31 9.20 -7.35
N ALA A 37 17.76 10.38 -7.77
CA ALA A 37 18.02 11.52 -6.90
C ALA A 37 16.76 11.95 -6.12
N ALA A 38 15.58 11.91 -6.76
CA ALA A 38 14.32 12.22 -6.10
C ALA A 38 13.90 11.17 -5.05
N LEU A 39 14.33 9.90 -5.19
CA LEU A 39 14.06 8.84 -4.21
C LEU A 39 15.00 8.87 -2.99
N LEU A 40 16.26 9.28 -3.20
CA LEU A 40 17.30 9.22 -2.18
C LEU A 40 16.92 9.84 -0.83
N PRO A 41 16.29 11.03 -0.74
CA PRO A 41 15.89 11.62 0.53
C PRO A 41 14.99 10.68 1.35
N HIS A 42 14.05 10.01 0.71
CA HIS A 42 13.13 9.09 1.37
C HIS A 42 13.81 7.82 1.84
N LEU A 43 14.81 7.33 1.09
CA LEU A 43 15.60 6.16 1.44
C LEU A 43 16.51 6.43 2.63
N LYS A 44 17.18 7.60 2.70
CA LYS A 44 18.05 7.97 3.84
C LYS A 44 17.29 8.02 5.16
N VAL A 45 16.05 8.52 5.15
CA VAL A 45 15.18 8.57 6.34
C VAL A 45 14.70 7.17 6.75
N VAL A 46 14.79 6.17 5.88
CA VAL A 46 14.47 4.77 6.24
C VAL A 46 15.74 4.00 6.57
N ALA A 47 16.88 4.27 5.93
CA ALA A 47 18.11 3.53 6.11
C ALA A 47 18.97 4.11 7.24
N THR A 48 18.57 3.90 8.49
CA THR A 48 19.35 4.24 9.70
C THR A 48 20.23 3.08 10.17
N GLY A 49 20.98 2.45 9.26
CA GLY A 49 21.88 1.35 9.62
C GLY A 49 23.13 1.34 8.76
N GLU A 50 24.28 1.36 9.44
CA GLU A 50 25.62 1.17 8.88
C GLU A 50 25.66 -0.12 8.05
N GLY A 51 25.86 0.02 6.75
CA GLY A 51 25.88 -1.10 5.82
C GLY A 51 26.52 -0.71 4.49
N ARG A 52 27.07 -1.72 3.81
CA ARG A 52 27.88 -1.61 2.59
C ARG A 52 27.27 -0.62 1.57
N PRO A 53 28.10 0.22 0.90
CA PRO A 53 27.64 1.38 0.12
C PRO A 53 26.55 1.10 -0.91
N LEU A 54 25.72 2.13 -1.16
CA LEU A 54 24.52 2.19 -2.01
C LEU A 54 24.70 1.82 -3.49
N ARG A 55 25.87 1.38 -3.98
CA ARG A 55 26.06 1.04 -5.40
C ARG A 55 25.09 -0.06 -5.86
N ASP A 56 24.82 -1.04 -4.99
CA ASP A 56 23.81 -2.09 -5.22
C ASP A 56 22.38 -1.64 -4.92
N ALA A 57 22.17 -0.49 -4.27
CA ALA A 57 20.85 -0.10 -3.78
C ALA A 57 19.91 0.32 -4.92
N ARG A 58 20.44 1.04 -5.92
CA ARG A 58 19.69 1.43 -7.11
C ARG A 58 19.25 0.20 -7.90
N GLN A 59 20.21 -0.68 -8.21
CA GLN A 59 19.94 -1.91 -8.93
C GLN A 59 18.92 -2.79 -8.18
N ARG A 60 19.05 -2.92 -6.86
CA ARG A 60 18.08 -3.66 -6.04
C ARG A 60 16.68 -3.05 -6.09
N LEU A 61 16.56 -1.72 -6.04
CA LEU A 61 15.28 -1.03 -6.17
C LEU A 61 14.69 -1.13 -7.58
N ASP A 62 15.51 -1.05 -8.63
CA ASP A 62 15.09 -1.30 -10.00
C ASP A 62 14.51 -2.71 -10.16
N GLY A 63 15.16 -3.71 -9.56
CA GLY A 63 14.67 -5.09 -9.51
C GLY A 63 13.34 -5.22 -8.75
N ILE A 64 13.18 -4.52 -7.62
CA ILE A 64 11.91 -4.44 -6.89
C ILE A 64 10.81 -3.85 -7.77
N PHE A 65 11.07 -2.72 -8.44
CA PHE A 65 10.10 -2.06 -9.31
C PHE A 65 9.74 -2.93 -10.51
N ARG A 66 10.71 -3.66 -11.09
CA ARG A 66 10.46 -4.62 -12.18
C ARG A 66 9.45 -5.69 -11.77
N VAL A 67 9.64 -6.27 -10.59
CA VAL A 67 8.72 -7.28 -10.04
C VAL A 67 7.38 -6.68 -9.66
N ALA A 68 7.34 -5.46 -9.12
CA ALA A 68 6.10 -4.79 -8.73
C ALA A 68 5.22 -4.43 -9.95
N VAL A 69 5.84 -3.91 -11.02
CA VAL A 69 5.17 -3.53 -12.26
C VAL A 69 4.64 -4.77 -12.98
N SER A 70 5.49 -5.77 -13.21
CA SER A 70 5.07 -7.04 -13.85
C SER A 70 4.04 -7.81 -12.99
N GLY A 71 4.20 -7.76 -11.67
CA GLY A 71 3.44 -8.57 -10.72
C GLY A 71 3.83 -10.04 -10.71
N ARG A 72 4.92 -10.41 -11.38
CA ARG A 72 5.41 -11.79 -11.40
C ARG A 72 5.93 -12.23 -10.01
N PRO A 73 6.12 -13.54 -9.78
CA PRO A 73 6.81 -14.04 -8.60
C PRO A 73 8.24 -13.52 -8.49
N TRP A 74 8.81 -13.51 -7.28
CA TRP A 74 10.18 -13.01 -7.09
C TRP A 74 11.24 -13.84 -7.83
N HIS A 75 11.05 -15.16 -7.96
CA HIS A 75 12.01 -16.06 -8.61
C HIS A 75 12.22 -15.77 -10.11
N THR A 76 11.33 -15.00 -10.75
CA THR A 76 11.48 -14.60 -12.16
C THR A 76 12.36 -13.36 -12.33
N LEU A 77 12.94 -12.83 -11.25
CA LEU A 77 13.83 -11.67 -11.32
C LEU A 77 15.14 -12.08 -11.98
N PRO A 78 15.64 -11.35 -13.00
CA PRO A 78 16.92 -11.64 -13.63
C PRO A 78 18.09 -11.59 -12.64
N ALA A 79 19.11 -12.41 -12.90
CA ALA A 79 20.28 -12.53 -12.03
C ALA A 79 21.07 -11.21 -11.88
N ASP A 80 21.00 -10.32 -12.87
CA ASP A 80 21.64 -9.00 -12.87
C ASP A 80 21.24 -8.13 -11.67
N TYR A 81 20.06 -8.37 -11.08
CA TYR A 81 19.59 -7.63 -9.89
C TYR A 81 19.96 -8.29 -8.56
N GLY A 82 20.78 -9.34 -8.62
CA GLY A 82 21.16 -10.17 -7.49
C GLY A 82 20.15 -11.29 -7.18
N LYS A 83 20.43 -12.04 -6.10
CA LYS A 83 19.63 -13.20 -5.71
C LYS A 83 18.18 -12.81 -5.40
N PRO A 84 17.16 -13.41 -6.04
CA PRO A 84 15.75 -13.09 -5.85
C PRO A 84 15.28 -13.06 -4.39
N ASP A 85 15.74 -14.00 -3.58
CA ASP A 85 15.37 -14.07 -2.16
C ASP A 85 15.93 -12.89 -1.35
N THR A 86 17.17 -12.47 -1.63
CA THR A 86 17.78 -11.28 -1.01
C THR A 86 16.99 -10.02 -1.35
N VAL A 87 16.58 -9.86 -2.61
CA VAL A 87 15.76 -8.73 -3.06
C VAL A 87 14.39 -8.75 -2.37
N SER A 88 13.76 -9.93 -2.28
CA SER A 88 12.48 -10.09 -1.59
C SER A 88 12.58 -9.78 -0.09
N ARG A 89 13.62 -10.25 0.60
CA ARG A 89 13.89 -9.93 2.01
C ARG A 89 14.10 -8.44 2.21
N HIS A 90 14.85 -7.79 1.33
CA HIS A 90 15.07 -6.34 1.38
C HIS A 90 13.75 -5.57 1.17
N PHE A 91 12.94 -5.95 0.18
CA PHE A 91 11.60 -5.37 -0.03
C PHE A 91 10.73 -5.45 1.24
N ARG A 92 10.70 -6.63 1.89
CA ARG A 92 9.94 -6.81 3.14
C ARG A 92 10.49 -5.94 4.27
N ARG A 93 11.81 -5.77 4.36
CA ARG A 93 12.44 -4.86 5.33
C ARG A 93 11.98 -3.42 5.08
N LEU A 94 12.12 -2.91 3.86
CA LEU A 94 11.68 -1.56 3.48
C LEU A 94 10.19 -1.33 3.75
N ALA A 95 9.35 -2.36 3.51
CA ALA A 95 7.93 -2.30 3.83
C ALA A 95 7.67 -2.14 5.34
N ARG A 96 8.33 -2.94 6.18
CA ARG A 96 8.19 -2.83 7.64
C ARG A 96 8.66 -1.49 8.19
N MET A 97 9.64 -0.87 7.53
CA MET A 97 10.12 0.46 7.90
C MET A 97 9.26 1.60 7.34
N GLY A 98 8.15 1.29 6.68
CA GLY A 98 7.18 2.29 6.21
C GLY A 98 7.58 3.04 4.94
N LEU A 99 8.61 2.60 4.21
CA LEU A 99 9.11 3.31 3.01
C LEU A 99 8.00 3.54 1.99
N TRP A 100 7.22 2.50 1.68
CA TRP A 100 6.28 2.56 0.57
C TRP A 100 5.19 3.60 0.77
N MET A 101 4.61 3.68 1.98
CA MET A 101 3.58 4.69 2.27
C MET A 101 4.16 6.10 2.35
N ARG A 102 5.41 6.23 2.81
CA ARG A 102 6.13 7.51 2.75
C ARG A 102 6.30 7.99 1.31
N LEU A 103 6.68 7.11 0.39
CA LEU A 103 6.80 7.44 -1.03
C LEU A 103 5.45 7.76 -1.67
N VAL A 104 4.39 7.01 -1.36
CA VAL A 104 3.03 7.31 -1.83
C VAL A 104 2.58 8.69 -1.35
N GLY A 105 2.81 9.03 -0.07
CA GLY A 105 2.55 10.37 0.46
C GLY A 105 3.35 11.46 -0.24
N ALA A 106 4.64 11.21 -0.51
CA ALA A 106 5.50 12.14 -1.23
C ALA A 106 5.03 12.38 -2.67
N CYS A 107 4.54 11.36 -3.40
CA CYS A 107 3.95 11.54 -4.73
C CYS A 107 2.62 12.30 -4.72
N ALA A 108 1.80 12.06 -3.68
CA ALA A 108 0.50 12.72 -3.53
C ALA A 108 0.64 14.22 -3.19
N SER A 109 1.77 14.64 -2.64
CA SER A 109 2.03 16.03 -2.30
C SER A 109 1.96 16.96 -3.53
N PRO A 110 1.32 18.14 -3.42
CA PRO A 110 1.38 19.17 -4.46
C PRO A 110 2.81 19.61 -4.79
N ALA A 111 3.72 19.55 -3.81
CA ALA A 111 5.13 19.91 -3.94
C ALA A 111 6.04 18.76 -4.43
N ALA A 112 5.46 17.63 -4.87
CA ALA A 112 6.24 16.48 -5.32
C ALA A 112 7.12 16.83 -6.53
N PRO A 113 8.43 16.52 -6.51
CA PRO A 113 9.31 16.72 -7.65
C PRO A 113 8.78 16.01 -8.91
N PRO A 114 8.89 16.62 -10.12
CA PRO A 114 8.43 16.00 -11.36
C PRO A 114 9.04 14.61 -11.61
N ALA A 115 10.31 14.43 -11.25
CA ALA A 115 10.99 13.14 -11.34
C ALA A 115 10.35 12.06 -10.46
N LEU A 116 9.90 12.41 -9.25
CA LEU A 116 9.19 11.48 -8.37
C LEU A 116 7.81 11.11 -8.93
N ARG A 117 7.10 12.07 -9.53
CA ARG A 117 5.80 11.82 -10.18
C ARG A 117 5.92 10.89 -11.38
N ARG A 118 7.02 10.98 -12.16
CA ARG A 118 7.27 10.06 -13.30
C ARG A 118 7.35 8.59 -12.88
N ILE A 119 7.73 8.30 -11.64
CA ILE A 119 7.84 6.94 -11.09
C ILE A 119 6.72 6.60 -10.11
N GLU A 120 5.70 7.46 -9.99
CA GLU A 120 4.54 7.25 -9.12
C GLU A 120 3.91 5.87 -9.39
N TYR A 121 3.86 5.43 -10.66
CA TYR A 121 3.28 4.14 -11.02
C TYR A 121 4.07 2.99 -10.38
N PHE A 122 5.40 3.05 -10.41
CA PHE A 122 6.27 2.03 -9.83
C PHE A 122 6.13 1.99 -8.31
N ILE A 123 6.08 3.16 -7.67
CA ILE A 123 5.89 3.33 -6.23
C ILE A 123 4.53 2.75 -5.80
N CYS A 124 3.45 3.15 -6.46
CA CYS A 124 2.10 2.65 -6.19
C CYS A 124 2.03 1.13 -6.34
N ARG A 125 2.64 0.56 -7.39
CA ARG A 125 2.68 -0.88 -7.60
C ARG A 125 3.50 -1.62 -6.53
N ALA A 126 4.59 -1.02 -6.06
CA ALA A 126 5.38 -1.57 -4.96
C ALA A 126 4.62 -1.51 -3.64
N ALA A 127 3.98 -0.38 -3.32
CA ALA A 127 3.11 -0.20 -2.16
C ALA A 127 1.95 -1.21 -2.17
N ARG A 128 1.28 -1.37 -3.32
CA ARG A 128 0.24 -2.38 -3.55
C ARG A 128 0.71 -3.79 -3.19
N ARG A 129 1.90 -4.17 -3.64
CA ARG A 129 2.50 -5.48 -3.33
C ARG A 129 2.87 -5.61 -1.85
N ALA A 130 3.19 -4.49 -1.19
CA ALA A 130 3.55 -4.42 0.22
C ALA A 130 2.33 -4.42 1.16
N MET A 131 1.10 -4.25 0.66
CA MET A 131 -0.12 -4.18 1.48
C MET A 131 -0.29 -5.38 2.43
N ARG A 132 0.20 -6.57 2.06
CA ARG A 132 0.21 -7.75 2.95
C ARG A 132 1.07 -7.60 4.19
N ILE A 133 2.05 -6.71 4.14
CA ILE A 133 2.97 -6.40 5.24
C ILE A 133 2.50 -5.15 5.98
N LEU A 134 2.02 -4.15 5.24
CA LEU A 134 1.61 -2.86 5.78
C LEU A 134 0.23 -2.90 6.43
N GLY A 135 -0.64 -3.82 6.02
CA GLY A 135 -1.98 -3.99 6.57
C GLY A 135 -2.98 -2.95 6.08
N LEU A 136 -4.12 -2.90 6.79
CA LEU A 136 -5.27 -2.06 6.44
C LEU A 136 -4.98 -0.57 6.58
N ASP A 137 -4.16 -0.16 7.56
CA ASP A 137 -3.86 1.27 7.79
C ASP A 137 -3.20 1.92 6.57
N ALA A 138 -2.35 1.18 5.86
CA ALA A 138 -1.77 1.64 4.61
C ALA A 138 -2.77 1.73 3.47
N ALA A 139 -3.78 0.85 3.42
CA ALA A 139 -4.86 0.94 2.45
C ALA A 139 -5.75 2.17 2.70
N VAL A 140 -6.07 2.45 3.97
CA VAL A 140 -6.76 3.68 4.40
C VAL A 140 -5.96 4.91 4.02
N MET A 141 -4.65 4.92 4.31
CA MET A 141 -3.78 6.02 3.96
C MET A 141 -3.69 6.21 2.43
N ALA A 142 -3.59 5.15 1.63
CA ALA A 142 -3.60 5.25 0.18
C ALA A 142 -4.92 5.84 -0.35
N GLU A 143 -6.06 5.52 0.26
CA GLU A 143 -7.35 6.12 -0.07
C GLU A 143 -7.40 7.62 0.30
N LYS A 144 -6.97 7.98 1.51
CA LYS A 144 -6.89 9.38 1.97
C LYS A 144 -6.01 10.23 1.04
N LEU A 145 -4.88 9.67 0.60
CA LEU A 145 -3.96 10.31 -0.35
C LEU A 145 -4.49 10.34 -1.81
N GLY A 146 -5.58 9.64 -2.11
CA GLY A 146 -6.20 9.62 -3.44
C GLY A 146 -5.45 8.82 -4.51
N LEU A 147 -4.39 8.08 -4.14
CA LEU A 147 -3.60 7.28 -5.09
C LEU A 147 -4.15 5.86 -5.21
N LEU A 148 -5.21 5.71 -6.02
CA LEU A 148 -5.97 4.46 -6.14
C LEU A 148 -5.14 3.30 -6.73
N THR A 149 -4.03 3.63 -7.43
CA THR A 149 -3.11 2.62 -7.97
C THR A 149 -2.29 1.91 -6.88
N ALA A 150 -2.16 2.50 -5.69
CA ALA A 150 -1.53 1.83 -4.56
C ALA A 150 -2.47 0.80 -3.89
N MET A 151 -3.78 0.94 -4.06
CA MET A 151 -4.74 0.03 -3.45
C MET A 151 -4.70 -1.36 -4.09
N PRO A 152 -4.80 -2.45 -3.30
CA PRO A 152 -4.75 -3.81 -3.83
C PRO A 152 -5.95 -4.08 -4.71
N VAL A 153 -7.14 -3.59 -4.36
CA VAL A 153 -8.42 -3.82 -5.05
C VAL A 153 -9.02 -2.48 -5.50
N LEU A 154 -9.93 -2.51 -6.50
CA LEU A 154 -10.61 -1.31 -6.95
C LEU A 154 -11.48 -0.72 -5.81
N PRO A 155 -11.52 0.61 -5.65
CA PRO A 155 -12.32 1.28 -4.62
C PRO A 155 -13.80 0.93 -4.65
N VAL A 156 -14.36 0.58 -5.82
CA VAL A 156 -15.77 0.20 -5.97
C VAL A 156 -16.11 -1.13 -5.29
N TYR A 157 -15.14 -2.05 -5.21
CA TYR A 157 -15.28 -3.33 -4.52
C TYR A 157 -14.83 -3.25 -3.05
N LEU A 158 -14.32 -2.10 -2.62
CA LEU A 158 -14.04 -1.82 -1.21
C LEU A 158 -15.30 -1.20 -0.60
N ALA A 159 -15.82 -1.79 0.48
CA ALA A 159 -16.45 -0.93 1.49
C ALA A 159 -15.39 0.10 1.89
N ARG A 160 -15.73 1.40 1.83
CA ARG A 160 -14.77 2.52 1.95
C ARG A 160 -13.71 2.23 3.04
N PRO A 161 -12.39 2.22 2.78
CA PRO A 161 -11.39 1.93 3.80
C PRO A 161 -11.58 2.67 5.15
N LEU A 162 -12.11 3.90 5.14
CA LEU A 162 -12.57 4.61 6.35
C LEU A 162 -13.63 3.85 7.18
N PHE A 163 -14.57 3.16 6.54
CA PHE A 163 -15.51 2.26 7.20
C PHE A 163 -14.79 1.14 7.95
N PHE A 164 -13.71 0.58 7.38
CA PHE A 164 -12.95 -0.44 8.09
C PHE A 164 -12.12 0.11 9.26
N GLU A 165 -11.70 1.37 9.22
CA GLU A 165 -11.09 2.06 10.38
C GLU A 165 -12.09 2.16 11.53
N GLN A 166 -13.33 2.58 11.24
CA GLN A 166 -14.42 2.64 12.22
C GLN A 166 -14.73 1.26 12.79
N VAL A 167 -14.87 0.25 11.93
CA VAL A 167 -15.08 -1.14 12.36
C VAL A 167 -13.94 -1.63 13.24
N ARG A 168 -12.68 -1.34 12.88
CA ARG A 168 -11.52 -1.74 13.68
C ARG A 168 -11.57 -1.11 15.07
N ALA A 169 -11.93 0.17 15.17
CA ALA A 169 -12.13 0.85 16.45
C ALA A 169 -13.23 0.16 17.28
N SER A 170 -14.38 -0.13 16.67
CA SER A 170 -15.48 -0.87 17.33
C SER A 170 -15.04 -2.25 17.80
N MET A 171 -14.25 -2.98 17.00
CA MET A 171 -13.70 -4.29 17.36
C MET A 171 -12.73 -4.20 18.54
N VAL A 172 -11.87 -3.18 18.58
CA VAL A 172 -10.95 -2.96 19.72
C VAL A 172 -11.75 -2.64 20.99
N THR A 173 -12.79 -1.82 20.89
CA THR A 173 -13.70 -1.53 22.02
C THR A 173 -14.38 -2.82 22.51
N MET A 174 -14.98 -3.60 21.60
CA MET A 174 -15.57 -4.90 21.90
C MET A 174 -14.54 -5.82 22.59
N MET A 175 -13.35 -5.99 22.04
CA MET A 175 -12.30 -6.83 22.65
C MET A 175 -11.89 -6.38 24.06
N ARG A 176 -11.96 -5.08 24.37
CA ARG A 176 -11.72 -4.56 25.73
C ARG A 176 -12.83 -4.96 26.69
N GLU A 177 -14.08 -4.93 26.26
CA GLU A 177 -15.25 -5.34 27.06
C GLU A 177 -15.17 -6.83 27.43
N TYR A 178 -14.76 -7.69 26.48
CA TYR A 178 -14.64 -9.12 26.72
C TYR A 178 -13.30 -9.55 27.35
N ARG A 179 -12.45 -8.61 27.76
CA ARG A 179 -11.13 -8.93 28.35
C ARG A 179 -11.25 -9.70 29.65
N SER A 180 -12.29 -9.45 30.45
CA SER A 180 -12.60 -10.17 31.70
C SER A 180 -13.41 -11.45 31.48
N CYS A 181 -14.02 -11.63 30.31
CA CYS A 181 -14.93 -12.74 30.00
C CYS A 181 -14.70 -13.30 28.57
N PRO A 182 -13.53 -13.92 28.28
CA PRO A 182 -13.14 -14.31 26.93
C PRO A 182 -14.04 -15.38 26.28
N LEU A 183 -14.73 -16.21 27.09
CA LEU A 183 -15.63 -17.24 26.57
C LEU A 183 -16.94 -16.70 26.00
N ARG A 184 -17.27 -15.43 26.23
CA ARG A 184 -18.48 -14.78 25.69
C ARG A 184 -18.23 -14.05 24.36
N LEU A 185 -17.01 -14.09 23.82
CA LEU A 185 -16.69 -13.45 22.54
C LEU A 185 -17.53 -14.06 21.39
N PRO A 186 -18.15 -13.25 20.53
CA PRO A 186 -18.86 -13.73 19.34
C PRO A 186 -17.85 -14.21 18.28
N MET A 187 -17.36 -15.44 18.46
CA MET A 187 -16.25 -16.00 17.68
C MET A 187 -16.56 -16.14 16.18
N ALA A 188 -17.83 -16.33 15.80
CA ALA A 188 -18.24 -16.41 14.40
C ALA A 188 -18.05 -15.06 13.69
N GLU A 189 -18.60 -13.99 14.26
CA GLU A 189 -18.47 -12.62 13.74
C GLU A 189 -17.00 -12.18 13.67
N LEU A 190 -16.23 -12.46 14.73
CA LEU A 190 -14.79 -12.15 14.75
C LEU A 190 -14.04 -12.87 13.61
N ARG A 191 -14.40 -14.12 13.31
CA ARG A 191 -13.76 -14.89 12.24
C ARG A 191 -14.06 -14.32 10.86
N ASP A 192 -15.30 -13.91 10.62
CA ASP A 192 -15.70 -13.28 9.35
C ASP A 192 -15.02 -11.92 9.17
N TRP A 193 -14.89 -11.14 10.24
CA TRP A 193 -14.11 -9.91 10.24
C TRP A 193 -12.63 -10.13 9.95
N LEU A 194 -11.99 -11.12 10.58
CA LEU A 194 -10.61 -11.48 10.28
C LEU A 194 -10.43 -11.96 8.83
N ARG A 195 -11.43 -12.63 8.25
CA ARG A 195 -11.43 -13.01 6.82
C ARG A 195 -11.49 -11.77 5.93
N LEU A 196 -12.35 -10.80 6.22
CA LEU A 196 -12.42 -9.52 5.51
C LEU A 196 -11.10 -8.74 5.63
N GLN A 197 -10.55 -8.60 6.84
CA GLN A 197 -9.24 -7.95 7.03
C GLN A 197 -8.12 -8.65 6.23
N ARG A 198 -8.08 -9.99 6.24
CA ARG A 198 -7.13 -10.76 5.43
C ARG A 198 -7.37 -10.62 3.92
N HIS A 199 -8.62 -10.47 3.50
CA HIS A 199 -8.99 -10.21 2.10
C HIS A 199 -8.40 -8.88 1.64
N PHE A 200 -8.61 -7.80 2.40
CA PHE A 200 -8.08 -6.46 2.09
C PHE A 200 -6.57 -6.33 2.28
N ALA A 201 -5.97 -7.09 3.20
CA ALA A 201 -4.52 -7.23 3.32
C ALA A 201 -3.88 -7.96 2.12
N GLY A 202 -4.65 -8.36 1.10
CA GLY A 202 -4.12 -8.74 -0.21
C GLY A 202 -3.97 -10.24 -0.42
N LYS A 203 -5.11 -10.95 -0.52
CA LYS A 203 -5.17 -12.14 -1.38
C LYS A 203 -5.43 -11.69 -2.84
N PRO A 204 -4.59 -12.06 -3.82
CA PRO A 204 -4.68 -11.58 -5.19
C PRO A 204 -5.70 -12.38 -6.01
N TRP A 205 -7.00 -12.03 -5.96
CA TRP A 205 -8.04 -12.75 -6.72
C TRP A 205 -8.61 -11.98 -7.92
N HIS A 206 -8.37 -10.67 -8.02
CA HIS A 206 -8.95 -9.79 -9.06
C HIS A 206 -8.22 -9.77 -10.40
N ARG A 207 -7.02 -10.33 -10.53
CA ARG A 207 -6.38 -10.50 -11.84
C ARG A 207 -7.07 -11.53 -12.75
N ARG A 208 -8.05 -12.29 -12.25
CA ARG A 208 -8.84 -13.24 -13.05
C ARG A 208 -10.01 -12.61 -13.82
N TRP A 209 -10.45 -11.38 -13.47
CA TRP A 209 -11.70 -10.80 -13.99
C TRP A 209 -11.55 -9.43 -14.65
N ALA A 210 -10.37 -8.80 -14.56
CA ALA A 210 -10.09 -7.60 -15.35
C ALA A 210 -9.44 -8.03 -16.67
N PRO A 211 -9.98 -7.66 -17.85
CA PRO A 211 -9.28 -7.86 -19.12
C PRO A 211 -7.90 -7.14 -19.09
N PRO A 212 -6.92 -7.62 -19.88
CA PRO A 212 -5.53 -7.15 -19.88
C PRO A 212 -5.34 -5.64 -20.07
#